data_AF-A0AAU3RU25-F1
#
_entry.id   AF-A0AAU3RU25-F1
#
_cell.length_a   1.000
_cell.length_b   1.000
_cell.length_c   1.000
_cell.angle_alpha   90.00
_cell.angle_beta   90.00
_cell.angle_gamma   90.00
#
_symmetry.space_group_name_H-M   'P 1'
#
loop_
_entity.id
_entity.type
_entity.pdbx_description
1 polymer ?
#
loop_
_entity_poly.entity_id
_entity_poly.type
_entity_poly.pdbx_seq_one_letter_code
_entity_poly.pdbx_strand_id
1 'polypeptide(L)'
;MLNEWHTAANIGAGLGYGGIIGLERQWRARMAGLRTNALVAAGSALFVLLSTYGFVDATSTSGYDGSRVAAQIVSGIGFLGAGVIMRDGLSVRGLNTAATLWCSAAVGALSGAGLYGVAALGTAGVVGANLLLRPLGRRMDREPHGGVEVGTDYLFEVVCAEPEEAHIRILSVQALTRPGFRLRSVHSQDADAPGKVTVTAELTTERRDDSLLEEAVSRLSLEPAVSAVSWTVLHHPDDNDDEEYGGESRRRRYWVRNFFNQQ
;
A
#
# COMPACT_ATOMS: atom_id res chain seq x y z
N MET A 1 0.61 49.49 7.67
CA MET A 1 1.46 48.98 6.58
C MET A 1 1.61 47.48 6.73
N LEU A 2 1.42 46.72 5.65
CA LEU A 2 1.82 45.32 5.60
C LEU A 2 3.31 45.24 5.94
N ASN A 3 3.69 44.57 7.03
CA ASN A 3 5.09 44.29 7.29
C ASN A 3 5.47 43.07 6.45
N GLU A 4 5.99 43.30 5.25
CA GLU A 4 6.32 42.27 4.27
C GLU A 4 7.19 41.14 4.89
N TRP A 5 8.04 41.50 5.85
CA TRP A 5 8.85 40.58 6.63
C TRP A 5 8.03 39.59 7.48
N HIS A 6 6.93 40.03 8.09
CA HIS A 6 6.05 39.14 8.86
C HIS A 6 5.28 38.20 7.94
N THR A 7 4.81 38.71 6.80
CA THR A 7 4.12 37.89 5.79
C THR A 7 5.05 36.82 5.23
N ALA A 8 6.29 37.19 4.90
CA ALA A 8 7.32 36.26 4.45
C ALA A 8 7.65 35.21 5.53
N ALA A 9 7.74 35.62 6.80
CA ALA A 9 7.95 34.70 7.92
C ALA A 9 6.79 33.71 8.10
N ASN A 10 5.52 34.16 7.99
CA ASN A 10 4.34 33.30 8.07
C ASN A 10 4.35 32.21 6.99
N ILE A 11 4.64 32.60 5.74
CA ILE A 11 4.70 31.67 4.60
C ILE A 11 5.90 30.72 4.74
N GLY A 12 7.07 31.26 5.10
CA GLY A 12 8.29 30.49 5.29
C GLY A 12 8.16 29.46 6.42
N ALA A 13 7.53 29.84 7.53
CA ALA A 13 7.22 28.92 8.62
C ALA A 13 6.25 27.81 8.18
N GLY A 14 5.18 28.17 7.46
CA GLY A 14 4.25 27.18 6.89
C GLY A 14 4.95 26.18 5.96
N LEU A 15 5.81 26.67 5.06
CA LEU A 15 6.65 25.83 4.19
C LEU A 15 7.58 24.92 5.01
N GLY A 16 8.28 25.46 6.01
CA GLY A 16 9.20 24.71 6.84
C GLY A 16 8.53 23.60 7.63
N TYR A 17 7.44 23.92 8.33
CA TYR A 17 6.69 22.95 9.12
C TYR A 17 6.01 21.87 8.27
N GLY A 18 5.37 22.26 7.16
CA GLY A 18 4.82 21.29 6.19
C GLY A 18 5.91 20.44 5.54
N GLY A 19 7.09 21.03 5.33
CA GLY A 19 8.29 20.34 4.86
C GLY A 19 8.77 19.28 5.85
N ILE A 20 8.83 19.57 7.14
CA ILE A 20 9.23 18.60 8.19
C ILE A 20 8.28 17.39 8.19
N ILE A 21 6.96 17.62 8.12
CA ILE A 21 5.96 16.55 8.01
C ILE A 21 6.19 15.74 6.73
N GLY A 22 6.42 16.43 5.61
CA GLY A 22 6.65 15.81 4.31
C GLY A 22 7.98 15.03 4.22
N LEU A 23 9.02 15.45 4.93
CA LEU A 23 10.32 14.77 5.00
C LEU A 23 10.18 13.42 5.70
N GLU A 24 9.50 13.40 6.85
CA GLU A 24 9.14 12.16 7.55
C GLU A 24 8.35 11.21 6.64
N ARG A 25 7.40 11.75 5.87
CA ARG A 25 6.62 10.97 4.90
C ARG A 25 7.47 10.43 3.75
N GLN A 26 8.36 11.24 3.17
CA GLN A 26 9.19 10.86 2.02
C GLN A 26 10.23 9.81 2.40
N TRP A 27 10.85 9.94 3.58
CA TRP A 27 11.76 8.92 4.10
C TRP A 27 11.06 7.56 4.27
N ARG A 28 9.74 7.56 4.45
CA ARG A 28 8.91 6.35 4.53
C ARG A 28 8.27 5.92 3.21
N ALA A 29 8.74 6.43 2.07
CA ALA A 29 8.26 6.08 0.73
C ALA A 29 6.73 6.20 0.56
N ARG A 30 6.10 7.23 1.13
CA ARG A 30 4.64 7.47 1.01
C ARG A 30 4.31 8.38 -0.19
N MET A 31 3.11 8.18 -0.78
CA MET A 31 2.67 8.90 -1.99
C MET A 31 2.69 10.43 -1.89
N ALA A 32 2.35 11.01 -0.73
CA ALA A 32 2.52 12.45 -0.50
C ALA A 32 3.78 12.72 0.34
N GLY A 33 4.88 13.02 -0.35
CA GLY A 33 6.19 13.31 0.25
C GLY A 33 6.41 14.78 0.60
N LEU A 34 7.67 15.21 0.58
CA LEU A 34 8.12 16.54 0.99
C LEU A 34 7.40 17.67 0.25
N ARG A 35 7.43 17.63 -1.08
CA ARG A 35 6.88 18.69 -1.95
C ARG A 35 5.39 18.92 -1.68
N THR A 36 4.60 17.85 -1.59
CA THR A 36 3.15 17.96 -1.45
C THR A 36 2.75 18.56 -0.11
N ASN A 37 3.34 18.10 1.00
CA ASN A 37 3.00 18.61 2.32
C ASN A 37 3.44 20.08 2.51
N ALA A 38 4.62 20.44 2.00
CA ALA A 38 5.11 21.82 2.01
C ALA A 38 4.19 22.77 1.23
N LEU A 39 3.77 22.38 0.01
CA LEU A 39 2.87 23.21 -0.81
C LEU A 39 1.47 23.36 -0.18
N VAL A 40 0.92 22.29 0.41
CA VAL A 40 -0.38 22.36 1.10
C VAL A 40 -0.33 23.28 2.32
N ALA A 41 0.75 23.22 3.11
CA ALA A 41 0.93 24.11 4.26
C ALA A 41 1.13 25.58 3.81
N ALA A 42 1.95 25.80 2.78
CA ALA A 42 2.18 27.14 2.22
C ALA A 42 0.90 27.75 1.65
N GLY A 43 0.13 26.98 0.87
CA GLY A 43 -1.15 27.43 0.32
C GLY A 43 -2.16 27.79 1.41
N SER A 44 -2.22 26.99 2.47
CA SER A 44 -3.09 27.29 3.63
C SER A 44 -2.66 28.57 4.35
N ALA A 45 -1.35 28.80 4.51
CA ALA A 45 -0.83 30.04 5.07
C ALA A 45 -1.19 31.26 4.19
N LEU A 46 -1.07 31.13 2.87
CA LEU A 46 -1.45 32.16 1.91
C LEU A 46 -2.95 32.48 1.97
N PHE A 47 -3.83 31.48 2.10
CA PHE A 47 -5.27 31.73 2.24
C PHE A 47 -5.62 32.44 3.54
N VAL A 48 -4.96 32.11 4.65
CA VAL A 48 -5.15 32.84 5.92
C VAL A 48 -4.67 34.29 5.78
N LEU A 49 -3.49 34.52 5.22
CA LEU A 49 -2.96 35.86 4.97
C LEU A 49 -3.88 36.67 4.02
N LEU A 50 -4.38 36.06 2.95
CA LEU A 50 -5.35 36.67 2.04
C LEU A 50 -6.63 37.05 2.79
N SER A 51 -7.10 36.21 3.70
CA SER A 51 -8.27 36.52 4.52
C SER A 51 -8.01 37.73 5.43
N THR A 52 -6.88 37.72 6.13
CA THR A 52 -6.54 38.73 7.14
C THR A 52 -6.24 40.09 6.53
N TYR A 53 -5.58 40.13 5.37
CA TYR A 53 -5.09 41.37 4.78
C TYR A 53 -5.77 41.78 3.46
N GLY A 54 -6.39 40.83 2.74
CA GLY A 54 -6.99 41.10 1.43
C GLY A 54 -8.38 41.74 1.48
N PHE A 55 -9.07 41.69 2.62
CA PHE A 55 -10.46 42.17 2.76
C PHE A 55 -10.63 43.30 3.78
N VAL A 56 -9.53 43.97 4.17
CA VAL A 56 -9.51 44.97 5.25
C VAL A 56 -10.55 46.08 5.04
N ASP A 57 -10.79 46.55 3.81
CA ASP A 57 -11.81 47.59 3.55
C ASP A 57 -13.26 47.12 3.76
N ALA A 58 -13.54 45.81 3.59
CA ALA A 58 -14.87 45.24 3.83
C ALA A 58 -15.15 44.98 5.33
N THR A 59 -14.10 44.93 6.16
CA THR A 59 -14.19 44.63 7.60
C THR A 59 -14.68 45.80 8.46
N SER A 60 -14.68 47.02 7.91
CA SER A 60 -15.12 48.24 8.57
C SER A 60 -16.65 48.31 8.79
N THR A 61 -17.42 47.53 8.03
CA THR A 61 -18.90 47.66 7.96
C THR A 61 -19.64 46.39 8.36
N SER A 62 -18.98 45.23 8.34
CA SER A 62 -19.61 43.92 8.58
C SER A 62 -18.62 43.00 9.31
N GLY A 63 -19.03 42.40 10.42
CA GLY A 63 -18.19 41.54 11.27
C GLY A 63 -17.40 40.50 10.47
N TYR A 64 -16.09 40.72 10.36
CA TYR A 64 -15.16 39.82 9.70
C TYR A 64 -14.99 38.54 10.51
N ASP A 65 -15.21 37.40 9.85
CA ASP A 65 -15.18 36.09 10.48
C ASP A 65 -14.10 35.21 9.84
N GLY A 66 -12.88 35.27 10.39
CA GLY A 66 -11.74 34.46 9.96
C GLY A 66 -11.98 32.94 10.06
N SER A 67 -12.98 32.50 10.83
CA SER A 67 -13.35 31.08 10.89
C SER A 67 -13.88 30.56 9.55
N ARG A 68 -14.44 31.44 8.70
CA ARG A 68 -14.94 31.06 7.37
C ARG A 68 -13.84 30.59 6.46
N VAL A 69 -12.70 31.27 6.42
CA VAL A 69 -11.58 30.85 5.57
C VAL A 69 -10.94 29.57 6.10
N ALA A 70 -10.81 29.43 7.42
CA ALA A 70 -10.37 28.16 8.02
C ALA A 70 -11.30 27.00 7.63
N ALA A 71 -12.63 27.20 7.68
CA ALA A 71 -13.61 26.20 7.24
C ALA A 71 -13.48 25.86 5.74
N GLN A 72 -13.21 26.84 4.88
CA GLN A 72 -13.00 26.60 3.45
C GLN A 72 -11.70 25.84 3.16
N ILE A 73 -10.62 26.10 3.90
CA ILE A 73 -9.38 25.32 3.80
C ILE A 73 -9.67 23.86 4.16
N VAL A 74 -10.37 23.60 5.28
CA VAL A 74 -10.74 22.25 5.70
C VAL A 74 -11.57 21.54 4.63
N SER A 75 -12.57 22.22 4.06
CA SER A 75 -13.39 21.67 2.98
C SER A 75 -12.56 21.36 1.72
N GLY A 76 -11.66 22.27 1.33
CA GLY A 76 -10.80 22.11 0.16
C GLY A 76 -9.84 20.93 0.30
N ILE A 77 -9.27 20.71 1.49
CA ILE A 77 -8.42 19.54 1.75
C ILE A 77 -9.24 18.26 1.83
N GLY A 78 -10.48 18.30 2.31
CA GLY A 78 -11.40 17.17 2.22
C GLY A 78 -11.58 16.68 0.78
N PHE A 79 -11.76 17.62 -0.17
CA PHE A 79 -11.84 17.31 -1.60
C PHE A 79 -10.54 16.72 -2.16
N LEU A 80 -9.38 17.34 -1.87
CA LEU A 80 -8.10 16.78 -2.28
C LEU A 80 -7.86 15.38 -1.68
N GLY A 81 -8.21 15.20 -0.42
CA GLY A 81 -8.12 13.94 0.32
C GLY A 81 -8.90 12.82 -0.36
N ALA A 82 -10.11 13.09 -0.84
CA ALA A 82 -10.89 12.14 -1.63
C ALA A 82 -10.17 11.72 -2.92
N GLY A 83 -9.42 12.62 -3.56
CA GLY A 83 -8.61 12.31 -4.74
C GLY A 83 -7.35 11.48 -4.47
N VAL A 84 -6.79 11.56 -3.26
CA VAL A 84 -5.61 10.74 -2.87
C VAL A 84 -6.02 9.38 -2.29
N ILE A 85 -7.28 9.24 -1.88
CA ILE A 85 -7.86 7.98 -1.41
C ILE A 85 -8.28 7.18 -2.64
N MET A 86 -7.48 6.18 -2.98
CA MET A 86 -7.73 5.30 -4.11
C MET A 86 -8.29 3.98 -3.60
N ARG A 87 -9.38 3.54 -4.23
CA ARG A 87 -9.95 2.21 -4.04
C ARG A 87 -9.44 1.33 -5.17
N ASP A 88 -8.71 0.28 -4.81
CA ASP A 88 -8.26 -0.76 -5.73
C ASP A 88 -8.98 -2.05 -5.33
N GLY A 89 -9.99 -2.43 -6.10
CA GLY A 89 -10.91 -3.53 -5.75
C GLY A 89 -11.62 -3.34 -4.41
N LEU A 90 -11.27 -4.17 -3.43
CA LEU A 90 -11.82 -4.16 -2.07
C LEU A 90 -10.88 -3.48 -1.05
N SER A 91 -9.72 -2.97 -1.46
CA SER A 91 -8.75 -2.29 -0.60
C SER A 91 -8.78 -0.77 -0.80
N VAL A 92 -8.67 -0.02 0.30
CA VAL A 92 -8.63 1.45 0.31
C VAL A 92 -7.23 1.89 0.72
N ARG A 93 -6.50 2.50 -0.22
CA ARG A 93 -5.17 3.07 0.02
C ARG A 93 -5.28 4.60 0.13
N GLY A 94 -4.35 5.20 0.87
CA GLY A 94 -4.22 6.65 0.95
C GLY A 94 -4.87 7.34 2.16
N LEU A 95 -5.57 6.62 3.04
CA LEU A 95 -6.21 7.18 4.26
C LEU A 95 -5.23 7.99 5.14
N ASN A 96 -4.10 7.39 5.53
CA ASN A 96 -3.08 8.11 6.33
C ASN A 96 -2.44 9.27 5.55
N THR A 97 -2.36 9.16 4.22
CA THR A 97 -1.83 10.23 3.38
C THR A 97 -2.79 11.43 3.41
N ALA A 98 -4.09 11.19 3.22
CA ALA A 98 -5.13 12.22 3.34
C ALA A 98 -5.15 12.86 4.73
N ALA A 99 -5.08 12.05 5.80
CA ALA A 99 -5.00 12.57 7.17
C ALA A 99 -3.76 13.46 7.39
N THR A 100 -2.60 13.07 6.84
CA THR A 100 -1.38 13.88 6.98
C THR A 100 -1.49 15.20 6.21
N LEU A 101 -2.08 15.20 5.02
CA LEU A 101 -2.31 16.41 4.24
C LEU A 101 -3.27 17.36 4.97
N TRP A 102 -4.30 16.83 5.63
CA TRP A 102 -5.19 17.60 6.50
C TRP A 102 -4.42 18.28 7.62
N CYS A 103 -3.58 17.54 8.34
CA CYS A 103 -2.74 18.10 9.38
C CYS A 103 -1.75 19.16 8.85
N SER A 104 -1.16 18.93 7.68
CA SER A 104 -0.23 19.89 7.04
C SER A 104 -0.93 21.20 6.71
N ALA A 105 -2.17 21.15 6.22
CA ALA A 105 -2.98 22.34 5.98
C ALA A 105 -3.31 23.10 7.26
N ALA A 106 -3.67 22.39 8.33
CA ALA A 106 -3.94 23.01 9.63
C ALA A 106 -2.70 23.74 10.18
N VAL A 107 -1.53 23.12 10.12
CA VAL A 107 -0.24 23.72 10.52
C VAL A 107 0.10 24.93 9.65
N GLY A 108 -0.16 24.84 8.34
CA GLY A 108 -0.04 25.96 7.41
C GLY A 108 -0.95 27.14 7.77
N ALA A 109 -2.22 26.87 8.09
CA ALA A 109 -3.17 27.90 8.51
C ALA A 109 -2.74 28.57 9.82
N LEU A 110 -2.27 27.79 10.81
CA LEU A 110 -1.71 28.32 12.05
C LEU A 110 -0.49 29.22 11.79
N SER A 111 0.39 28.83 10.87
CA SER A 111 1.54 29.62 10.46
C SER A 111 1.13 30.92 9.76
N GLY A 112 0.12 30.86 8.88
CA GLY A 112 -0.48 32.03 8.24
C GLY A 112 -1.08 33.04 9.22
N ALA A 113 -1.62 32.54 10.35
CA ALA A 113 -2.12 33.34 11.46
C ALA A 113 -1.01 33.87 12.40
N GLY A 114 0.26 33.52 12.17
CA GLY A 114 1.39 33.89 13.03
C GLY A 114 1.52 33.06 14.31
N LEU A 115 0.76 31.97 14.46
CA LEU A 115 0.76 31.10 15.65
C LEU A 115 1.87 30.04 15.57
N TYR A 116 3.12 30.48 15.48
CA TYR A 116 4.26 29.59 15.23
C TYR A 116 4.46 28.51 16.30
N GLY A 117 4.27 28.85 17.58
CA GLY A 117 4.41 27.88 18.67
C GLY A 117 3.36 26.75 18.57
N VAL A 118 2.12 27.09 18.23
CA VAL A 118 1.05 26.11 18.04
C VAL A 118 1.30 25.28 16.78
N ALA A 119 1.77 25.91 15.70
CA ALA A 119 2.16 25.21 14.48
C ALA A 119 3.29 24.20 14.74
N ALA A 120 4.32 24.58 15.49
CA ALA A 120 5.43 23.70 15.86
C ALA A 120 4.97 22.52 16.73
N LEU A 121 4.11 22.75 17.73
CA LEU A 121 3.52 21.67 18.54
C LEU A 121 2.66 20.74 17.69
N GLY A 122 1.87 21.29 16.76
CA GLY A 122 1.08 20.52 15.79
C GLY A 122 1.97 19.63 14.91
N THR A 123 3.04 20.19 14.33
CA THR A 123 4.03 19.45 13.55
C THR A 123 4.66 18.33 14.36
N ALA A 124 5.12 18.62 15.58
CA ALA A 124 5.71 17.61 16.47
C ALA A 124 4.71 16.51 16.82
N GLY A 125 3.44 16.87 17.08
CA GLY A 125 2.37 15.91 17.34
C GLY A 125 2.09 15.00 16.15
N VAL A 126 2.04 15.53 14.92
CA VAL A 126 1.81 14.76 13.69
C VAL A 126 2.97 13.80 13.43
N VAL A 127 4.20 14.30 13.47
CA VAL A 127 5.41 13.50 13.28
C VAL A 127 5.53 12.44 14.38
N GLY A 128 5.29 12.82 15.63
CA GLY A 128 5.28 11.94 16.80
C GLY A 128 4.22 10.85 16.69
N ALA A 129 2.99 11.18 16.29
CA ALA A 129 1.93 10.21 16.06
C ALA A 129 2.33 9.21 14.95
N ASN A 130 2.87 9.70 13.82
CA ASN A 130 3.35 8.83 12.74
C ASN A 130 4.53 7.93 13.17
N LEU A 131 5.38 8.38 14.10
CA LEU A 131 6.51 7.63 14.65
C LEU A 131 6.10 6.61 15.73
N LEU A 132 5.27 7.01 16.68
CA LEU A 132 4.95 6.26 17.91
C LEU A 132 3.79 5.28 17.72
N LEU A 133 2.78 5.63 16.93
CA LEU A 133 1.60 4.77 16.75
C LEU A 133 1.93 3.53 15.90
N ARG A 134 3.00 3.56 15.10
CA ARG A 134 3.40 2.43 14.26
C ARG A 134 4.00 1.25 15.03
N PRO A 135 4.97 1.42 15.97
CA PRO A 135 5.43 0.31 16.81
C PRO A 135 4.34 -0.19 17.77
N LEU A 136 3.42 0.69 18.21
CA LEU A 136 2.24 0.30 19.00
C LEU A 136 1.27 -0.55 18.17
N GLY A 137 1.01 -0.17 16.92
CA GLY A 137 0.24 -0.98 15.96
C GLY A 137 0.87 -2.36 15.76
N ARG A 138 2.19 -2.46 15.57
CA ARG A 138 2.89 -3.76 15.46
C ARG A 138 2.86 -4.60 16.74
N ARG A 139 2.79 -3.96 17.92
CA ARG A 139 2.66 -4.68 19.21
C ARG A 139 1.24 -5.19 19.43
N MET A 140 0.24 -4.50 18.87
CA MET A 140 -1.16 -4.90 18.90
C MET A 140 -1.53 -5.89 17.79
N ASP A 141 -0.85 -5.83 16.63
CA ASP A 141 -0.93 -6.79 15.50
C ASP A 141 -0.22 -8.13 15.82
N ARG A 142 -0.48 -8.67 17.02
CA ARG A 142 -0.22 -10.09 17.31
C ARG A 142 -1.30 -11.02 16.76
N GLU A 143 -2.21 -10.51 15.93
CA GLU A 143 -3.08 -11.28 15.03
C GLU A 143 -2.99 -10.69 13.61
N PRO A 144 -2.46 -11.43 12.61
CA PRO A 144 -2.19 -10.88 11.29
C PRO A 144 -3.44 -10.87 10.40
N HIS A 145 -4.34 -9.89 10.53
CA HIS A 145 -5.48 -9.72 9.61
C HIS A 145 -5.86 -8.23 9.35
N GLY A 146 -4.90 -7.42 8.88
CA GLY A 146 -5.10 -5.98 8.70
C GLY A 146 -4.47 -5.35 7.44
N GLY A 147 -4.89 -5.76 6.23
CA GLY A 147 -5.06 -4.82 5.12
C GLY A 147 -3.82 -4.23 4.42
N VAL A 148 -2.80 -5.05 4.10
CA VAL A 148 -1.99 -4.79 2.90
C VAL A 148 -2.15 -5.99 1.97
N GLU A 149 -3.05 -5.85 1.00
CA GLU A 149 -3.14 -6.74 -0.16
C GLU A 149 -1.85 -6.58 -0.99
N VAL A 150 -0.82 -7.33 -0.58
CA VAL A 150 0.30 -7.68 -1.44
C VAL A 150 -0.17 -8.91 -2.19
N GLY A 151 -0.25 -8.79 -3.52
CA GLY A 151 -0.57 -9.94 -4.34
C GLY A 151 0.45 -11.05 -4.09
N THR A 152 -0.02 -12.28 -3.86
CA THR A 152 0.86 -13.41 -3.63
C THR A 152 1.09 -14.11 -4.96
N ASP A 153 2.36 -14.21 -5.36
CA ASP A 153 2.79 -14.99 -6.51
C ASP A 153 2.97 -16.45 -6.07
N TYR A 154 2.33 -17.36 -6.78
CA TYR A 154 2.35 -18.80 -6.53
C TYR A 154 2.92 -19.54 -7.73
N LEU A 155 3.67 -20.59 -7.44
CA LEU A 155 4.08 -21.62 -8.38
C LEU A 155 3.24 -22.86 -8.13
N PHE A 156 2.54 -23.35 -9.15
CA PHE A 156 1.75 -24.57 -9.09
C PHE A 156 2.36 -25.61 -10.03
N GLU A 157 2.64 -26.81 -9.53
CA GLU A 157 3.36 -27.87 -10.23
C GLU A 157 2.56 -29.17 -10.21
N VAL A 158 2.39 -29.78 -11.38
CA VAL A 158 1.73 -31.08 -11.57
C VAL A 158 2.67 -32.02 -12.29
N VAL A 159 2.98 -33.16 -11.69
CA VAL A 159 3.79 -34.22 -12.31
C VAL A 159 2.87 -35.30 -12.84
N CYS A 160 2.86 -35.50 -14.16
CA CYS A 160 2.00 -36.44 -14.86
C CYS A 160 2.77 -37.36 -15.82
N ALA A 161 2.10 -38.37 -16.36
CA ALA A 161 2.64 -39.21 -17.41
C ALA A 161 2.80 -38.43 -18.73
N GLU A 162 3.93 -38.61 -19.41
CA GLU A 162 4.23 -37.94 -20.69
C GLU A 162 3.11 -38.01 -21.75
N PRO A 163 2.44 -39.15 -22.02
CA PRO A 163 1.36 -39.18 -23.03
C PRO A 163 0.13 -38.34 -22.65
N GLU A 164 -0.05 -38.04 -21.36
CA GLU A 164 -1.20 -37.32 -20.82
C GLU A 164 -0.90 -35.83 -20.57
N GLU A 165 0.32 -35.38 -20.87
CA GLU A 165 0.81 -34.02 -20.65
C GLU A 165 -0.17 -32.96 -21.17
N ALA A 166 -0.61 -33.10 -22.42
CA ALA A 166 -1.47 -32.12 -23.07
C ALA A 166 -2.85 -32.04 -22.38
N HIS A 167 -3.36 -33.18 -21.90
CA HIS A 167 -4.61 -33.24 -21.16
C HIS A 167 -4.48 -32.59 -19.79
N ILE A 168 -3.42 -32.91 -19.04
CA ILE A 168 -3.15 -32.34 -17.72
C ILE A 168 -2.87 -30.84 -17.77
N ARG A 169 -2.18 -30.36 -18.82
CA ARG A 169 -1.98 -28.92 -19.05
C ARG A 169 -3.30 -28.18 -19.19
N ILE A 170 -4.25 -28.72 -19.97
CA ILE A 170 -5.58 -28.13 -20.13
C ILE A 170 -6.34 -28.15 -18.80
N LEU A 171 -6.34 -29.28 -18.09
CA LEU A 171 -7.01 -29.38 -16.79
C LEU A 171 -6.44 -28.41 -15.77
N SER A 172 -5.11 -28.21 -15.77
CA SER A 172 -4.43 -27.25 -14.90
C SER A 172 -4.89 -25.82 -15.21
N VAL A 173 -4.90 -25.42 -16.48
CA VAL A 173 -5.42 -24.11 -16.90
C VAL A 173 -6.88 -23.95 -16.47
N GLN A 174 -7.72 -24.96 -16.66
CA GLN A 174 -9.14 -24.89 -16.28
C GLN A 174 -9.36 -24.82 -14.77
N ALA A 175 -8.56 -25.55 -13.98
CA ALA A 175 -8.63 -25.50 -12.52
C ALA A 175 -8.18 -24.14 -11.97
N LEU A 176 -7.22 -23.51 -12.63
CA LEU A 176 -6.60 -22.26 -12.23
C LEU A 176 -7.27 -21.01 -12.85
N THR A 177 -8.07 -21.17 -13.89
CA THR A 177 -8.88 -20.08 -14.49
C THR A 177 -10.17 -19.90 -13.68
N ARG A 178 -10.02 -19.35 -12.47
CA ARG A 178 -11.12 -19.04 -11.54
C ARG A 178 -11.11 -17.56 -11.17
N PRO A 179 -12.24 -16.98 -10.75
CA PRO A 179 -12.25 -15.63 -10.20
C PRO A 179 -11.34 -15.59 -8.95
N GLY A 180 -10.18 -14.95 -9.07
CA GLY A 180 -9.19 -14.84 -7.99
C GLY A 180 -7.73 -15.04 -8.43
N PHE A 181 -7.50 -15.85 -9.47
CA PHE A 181 -6.17 -16.04 -10.05
C PHE A 181 -5.99 -15.28 -11.35
N ARG A 182 -4.80 -14.71 -11.53
CA ARG A 182 -4.29 -14.32 -12.85
C ARG A 182 -3.18 -15.29 -13.23
N LEU A 183 -3.47 -16.16 -14.18
CA LEU A 183 -2.50 -17.07 -14.77
C LEU A 183 -1.52 -16.26 -15.62
N ARG A 184 -0.23 -16.26 -15.26
CA ARG A 184 0.83 -15.57 -16.02
C ARG A 184 1.37 -16.44 -17.12
N SER A 185 1.66 -17.69 -16.79
CA SER A 185 2.30 -18.61 -17.71
C SER A 185 2.02 -20.06 -17.33
N VAL A 186 2.05 -20.94 -18.34
CA VAL A 186 1.96 -22.40 -18.17
C VAL A 186 2.92 -23.03 -19.15
N HIS A 187 3.80 -23.88 -18.64
CA HIS A 187 4.79 -24.58 -19.44
C HIS A 187 4.94 -26.00 -18.93
N SER A 188 5.50 -26.86 -19.76
CA SER A 188 5.76 -28.26 -19.42
C SER A 188 7.21 -28.58 -19.70
N GLN A 189 7.83 -29.34 -18.80
CA GLN A 189 9.23 -29.77 -18.89
C GLN A 189 9.35 -31.22 -18.43
N ASP A 190 10.30 -31.96 -18.98
CA ASP A 190 10.57 -33.33 -18.57
C ASP A 190 10.89 -33.38 -17.07
N ALA A 191 10.27 -34.33 -16.36
CA ALA A 191 10.54 -34.53 -14.94
C ALA A 191 11.81 -35.37 -14.73
N ASP A 192 12.38 -35.32 -13.53
CA ASP A 192 13.55 -36.13 -13.15
C ASP A 192 13.32 -37.65 -13.29
N ALA A 193 12.05 -38.08 -13.35
CA ALA A 193 11.66 -39.47 -13.51
C ALA A 193 11.34 -39.78 -14.99
N PRO A 194 11.84 -40.91 -15.55
CA PRO A 194 11.62 -41.25 -16.95
C PRO A 194 10.13 -41.47 -17.26
N GLY A 195 9.68 -40.95 -18.42
CA GLY A 195 8.30 -41.02 -18.89
C GLY A 195 7.32 -40.11 -18.14
N LYS A 196 7.82 -39.12 -17.39
CA LYS A 196 7.02 -38.14 -16.67
C LYS A 196 7.34 -36.72 -17.09
N VAL A 197 6.33 -35.87 -17.04
CA VAL A 197 6.41 -34.44 -17.36
C VAL A 197 5.87 -33.64 -16.19
N THR A 198 6.55 -32.52 -15.88
CA THR A 198 6.09 -31.53 -14.92
C THR A 198 5.45 -30.36 -15.66
N VAL A 199 4.16 -30.14 -15.41
CA VAL A 199 3.42 -28.97 -15.85
C VAL A 199 3.52 -27.92 -14.75
N THR A 200 4.08 -26.76 -15.06
CA THR A 200 4.31 -25.65 -14.13
C THR A 200 3.47 -24.46 -14.55
N ALA A 201 2.69 -23.91 -13.62
CA ALA A 201 1.86 -22.73 -13.79
C ALA A 201 2.23 -21.64 -12.79
N GLU A 202 2.46 -20.43 -13.30
CA GLU A 202 2.72 -19.24 -12.48
C GLU A 202 1.44 -18.42 -12.34
N LEU A 203 1.10 -18.11 -11.08
CA LEU A 203 -0.16 -17.50 -10.71
C LEU A 203 0.09 -16.28 -9.85
N THR A 204 -0.66 -15.21 -10.08
CA THR A 204 -0.76 -14.08 -9.15
C THR A 204 -2.16 -13.99 -8.60
N THR A 205 -2.27 -13.80 -7.29
CA THR A 205 -3.54 -13.46 -6.64
C THR A 205 -3.53 -12.01 -6.20
N GLU A 206 -4.70 -11.38 -6.17
CA GLU A 206 -4.86 -10.04 -5.57
C GLU A 206 -4.94 -10.13 -4.02
N ARG A 207 -5.42 -11.28 -3.51
CA ARG A 207 -5.45 -11.63 -2.09
C ARG A 207 -4.94 -13.05 -1.91
N ARG A 208 -4.14 -13.28 -0.87
CA ARG A 208 -3.73 -14.63 -0.50
C ARG A 208 -4.99 -15.44 -0.15
N ASP A 209 -5.27 -16.44 -0.96
CA ASP A 209 -6.36 -17.39 -0.76
C ASP A 209 -5.87 -18.79 -1.13
N ASP A 210 -5.24 -19.43 -0.16
CA ASP A 210 -4.64 -20.75 -0.33
C ASP A 210 -5.73 -21.83 -0.56
N SER A 211 -6.97 -21.59 -0.15
CA SER A 211 -8.08 -22.54 -0.30
C SER A 211 -8.40 -22.83 -1.78
N LEU A 212 -8.22 -21.83 -2.65
CA LEU A 212 -8.41 -21.98 -4.08
C LEU A 212 -7.33 -22.88 -4.71
N LEU A 213 -6.09 -22.81 -4.21
CA LEU A 213 -5.02 -23.71 -4.64
C LEU A 213 -5.26 -25.11 -4.09
N GLU A 214 -5.68 -25.26 -2.84
CA GLU A 214 -6.03 -26.56 -2.25
C GLU A 214 -7.15 -27.26 -3.00
N GLU A 215 -8.16 -26.54 -3.48
CA GLU A 215 -9.22 -27.11 -4.30
C GLU A 215 -8.70 -27.56 -5.68
N ALA A 216 -7.84 -26.75 -6.31
CA ALA A 216 -7.19 -27.11 -7.56
C ALA A 216 -6.30 -28.36 -7.41
N VAL A 217 -5.53 -28.44 -6.31
CA VAL A 217 -4.77 -29.64 -5.94
C VAL A 217 -5.71 -30.83 -5.80
N SER A 218 -6.75 -30.72 -4.98
CA SER A 218 -7.67 -31.82 -4.72
C SER A 218 -8.32 -32.36 -5.99
N ARG A 219 -8.63 -31.49 -6.96
CA ARG A 219 -9.21 -31.90 -8.24
C ARG A 219 -8.19 -32.62 -9.12
N LEU A 220 -7.01 -32.05 -9.32
CA LEU A 220 -5.96 -32.65 -10.17
C LEU A 220 -5.39 -33.93 -9.56
N SER A 221 -5.39 -34.04 -8.24
CA SER A 221 -5.01 -35.25 -7.50
C SER A 221 -5.93 -36.44 -7.77
N LEU A 222 -7.12 -36.24 -8.33
CA LEU A 222 -8.05 -37.33 -8.68
C LEU A 222 -7.82 -37.88 -10.10
N GLU A 223 -6.98 -37.22 -10.90
CA GLU A 223 -6.70 -37.66 -12.27
C GLU A 223 -5.74 -38.86 -12.26
N PRO A 224 -6.08 -39.99 -12.91
CA PRO A 224 -5.25 -41.20 -12.89
C PRO A 224 -3.83 -41.01 -13.43
N ALA A 225 -3.67 -40.03 -14.33
CA ALA A 225 -2.40 -39.70 -14.96
C ALA A 225 -1.48 -38.83 -14.09
N VAL A 226 -1.99 -38.30 -12.97
CA VAL A 226 -1.27 -37.38 -12.09
C VAL A 226 -0.59 -38.16 -10.96
N SER A 227 0.73 -38.01 -10.87
CA SER A 227 1.53 -38.68 -9.84
C SER A 227 1.89 -37.77 -8.66
N ALA A 228 1.92 -36.45 -8.86
CA ALA A 228 2.10 -35.48 -7.79
C ALA A 228 1.50 -34.13 -8.19
N VAL A 229 1.01 -33.39 -7.19
CA VAL A 229 0.60 -31.99 -7.34
C VAL A 229 1.14 -31.22 -6.15
N SER A 230 1.67 -30.03 -6.37
CA SER A 230 2.13 -29.16 -5.31
C SER A 230 2.01 -27.69 -5.69
N TRP A 231 2.06 -26.83 -4.68
CA TRP A 231 2.17 -25.40 -4.89
C TRP A 231 3.12 -24.78 -3.88
N THR A 232 3.75 -23.66 -4.24
CA THR A 232 4.69 -22.91 -3.41
C THR A 232 4.49 -21.41 -3.63
N VAL A 233 4.71 -20.60 -2.60
CA VAL A 233 4.71 -19.13 -2.72
C VAL A 233 6.09 -18.66 -3.22
N LEU A 234 6.12 -17.86 -4.29
CA LEU A 234 7.36 -17.38 -4.94
C LEU A 234 7.90 -16.06 -4.34
N HIS A 235 7.12 -15.34 -3.54
CA HIS A 235 7.57 -14.08 -2.92
C HIS A 235 7.09 -13.94 -1.47
N HIS A 236 8.05 -13.96 -0.54
CA HIS A 236 7.87 -13.50 0.83
C HIS A 236 8.52 -12.12 0.94
N PRO A 237 7.81 -11.03 1.33
CA PRO A 237 8.38 -9.68 1.39
C PRO A 237 9.48 -9.47 2.45
N ASP A 238 9.95 -10.53 3.12
CA ASP A 238 11.07 -10.52 4.08
C ASP A 238 12.39 -11.12 3.53
N ASP A 239 12.44 -11.55 2.25
CA ASP A 239 13.61 -12.25 1.68
C ASP A 239 14.61 -11.30 0.98
N ASN A 240 14.77 -10.07 1.48
CA ASN A 240 15.63 -9.04 0.89
C ASN A 240 16.93 -8.78 1.67
N ASP A 241 17.27 -9.64 2.62
CA ASP A 241 18.60 -9.73 3.21
C ASP A 241 19.12 -11.14 2.88
N ASP A 242 19.86 -11.27 1.79
CA ASP A 242 20.92 -12.27 1.54
C ASP A 242 21.27 -12.29 0.04
N GLU A 243 21.80 -11.17 -0.47
CA GLU A 243 22.78 -11.29 -1.56
C GLU A 243 24.08 -11.83 -0.95
N GLU A 244 24.60 -12.89 -1.59
CA GLU A 244 25.91 -13.50 -1.37
C GLU A 244 25.97 -14.66 -0.35
N TYR A 245 25.59 -15.87 -0.78
CA TYR A 245 26.45 -17.08 -0.78
C TYR A 245 25.67 -18.24 -1.43
N GLY A 246 26.32 -18.98 -2.32
CA GLY A 246 25.71 -20.09 -3.05
C GLY A 246 25.21 -21.22 -2.15
N GLY A 247 24.12 -21.86 -2.56
CA GLY A 247 23.62 -23.11 -1.99
C GLY A 247 22.11 -23.11 -1.79
N GLU A 248 21.40 -23.84 -2.67
CA GLU A 248 20.04 -24.37 -2.51
C GLU A 248 19.10 -23.59 -1.58
N SER A 249 18.33 -22.65 -2.16
CA SER A 249 17.25 -21.98 -1.46
C SER A 249 16.26 -23.01 -0.92
N ARG A 250 16.07 -22.97 0.40
CA ARG A 250 15.28 -23.92 1.17
C ARG A 250 13.79 -23.64 0.95
N ARG A 251 13.27 -24.00 -0.23
CA ARG A 251 11.86 -23.97 -0.60
C ARG A 251 11.05 -24.80 0.39
N ARG A 252 10.19 -24.17 1.19
CA ARG A 252 9.13 -24.89 1.92
C ARG A 252 8.11 -25.41 0.90
N ARG A 253 8.39 -26.57 0.30
CA ARG A 253 7.47 -27.33 -0.54
C ARG A 253 6.46 -28.03 0.35
N TYR A 254 5.18 -27.67 0.23
CA TYR A 254 4.09 -28.47 0.79
C TYR A 254 3.76 -29.56 -0.21
N TRP A 255 4.31 -30.76 0.03
CA TRP A 255 4.02 -31.95 -0.75
C TRP A 255 2.71 -32.58 -0.26
N VAL A 256 1.67 -32.54 -1.08
CA VAL A 256 0.55 -33.48 -0.93
C VAL A 256 0.96 -34.76 -1.67
N ARG A 257 1.67 -35.65 -0.98
CA ARG A 257 1.93 -37.00 -1.48
C ARG A 257 0.61 -37.77 -1.46
N ASN A 258 0.04 -38.03 -2.63
CA ASN A 258 -1.16 -38.85 -2.74
C ASN A 258 -0.88 -40.30 -2.30
N PHE A 259 -1.83 -40.84 -1.53
CA PHE A 259 -1.79 -42.13 -0.82
C PHE A 259 -2.13 -43.35 -1.70
N PHE A 260 -2.09 -43.23 -3.02
CA PHE A 260 -2.53 -44.29 -3.95
C PHE A 260 -1.36 -45.02 -4.61
N ASN A 261 -0.53 -45.67 -3.80
CA ASN A 261 0.38 -46.71 -4.31
C ASN A 261 0.52 -47.89 -3.33
N GLN A 262 -0.61 -48.38 -2.85
CA GLN A 262 -0.76 -49.72 -2.29
C GLN A 262 -2.03 -50.37 -2.84
N GLN A 263 -1.94 -50.92 -4.05
CA GLN A 263 -2.56 -52.19 -4.45
C GLN A 263 -2.00 -52.64 -5.79
#